data_AF-A0A2N3X1T4-F1
#
_entry.id   AF-A0A2N3X1T4-F1
#
_cell.length_a   1.000
_cell.length_b   1.000
_cell.length_c   1.000
_cell.angle_alpha   90.00
_cell.angle_beta   90.00
_cell.angle_gamma   90.00
#
_symmetry.space_group_name_H-M   'P 1'
#
loop_
_entity.id
_entity.type
_entity.pdbx_description
1 polymer ?
#
loop_
_entity_poly.entity_id
_entity_poly.type
_entity_poly.pdbx_seq_one_letter_code
_entity_poly.pdbx_strand_id
1 'polypeptide(L)'
;MFRRRGRKATFAAAVLGVVLAATLVIAPSASASIYGTTVNKYGTWMHETPFVYSALVGHANPGDDIQDLCFTVSDGHVWDLTVNRTGLAGDHWGYTVSWISEEDIPTAPQTDDCDLSWQHGAVTAVDDVQAHSAAVADSPVVARFPYQVIIYVYETTWNDNRLWALCELGGHHMGWIDINNLTFTS
;
A
#
# COMPACT_ATOMS: atom_id res chain seq x y z
N MET A 1 -15.70 -49.09 -72.83
CA MET A 1 -15.20 -49.66 -71.56
C MET A 1 -14.80 -48.48 -70.66
N PHE A 2 -15.40 -48.41 -69.46
CA PHE A 2 -15.50 -47.20 -68.64
C PHE A 2 -14.21 -46.82 -67.89
N ARG A 3 -13.95 -45.50 -67.80
CA ARG A 3 -12.90 -44.82 -67.03
C ARG A 3 -12.98 -45.12 -65.52
N ARG A 4 -11.83 -45.24 -64.83
CA ARG A 4 -11.62 -44.71 -63.46
C ARG A 4 -10.18 -44.25 -63.26
N ARG A 5 -9.97 -42.92 -63.17
CA ARG A 5 -8.75 -42.27 -62.66
C ARG A 5 -8.86 -42.18 -61.14
N GLY A 6 -7.98 -42.85 -60.40
CA GLY A 6 -7.86 -42.71 -58.95
C GLY A 6 -7.12 -41.42 -58.60
N ARG A 7 -7.82 -40.45 -58.01
CA ARG A 7 -7.22 -39.27 -57.38
C ARG A 7 -6.74 -39.68 -55.98
N LYS A 8 -5.44 -39.56 -55.71
CA LYS A 8 -4.89 -39.61 -54.36
C LYS A 8 -5.19 -38.26 -53.71
N ALA A 9 -6.04 -38.26 -52.68
CA ALA A 9 -6.33 -37.08 -51.88
C ALA A 9 -5.19 -36.85 -50.89
N THR A 10 -4.51 -35.73 -51.03
CA THR A 10 -3.53 -35.20 -50.09
C THR A 10 -4.27 -34.70 -48.86
N PHE A 11 -4.11 -35.36 -47.71
CA PHE A 11 -4.60 -34.86 -46.44
C PHE A 11 -3.67 -33.73 -45.96
N ALA A 12 -4.10 -32.48 -46.15
CA ALA A 12 -3.50 -31.33 -45.48
C ALA A 12 -4.04 -31.28 -44.05
N ALA A 13 -3.22 -31.70 -43.08
CA ALA A 13 -3.48 -31.45 -41.67
C ALA A 13 -3.25 -29.96 -41.39
N ALA A 14 -4.34 -29.19 -41.31
CA ALA A 14 -4.31 -27.82 -40.82
C ALA A 14 -4.11 -27.85 -39.30
N VAL A 15 -2.86 -27.64 -38.87
CA VAL A 15 -2.53 -27.38 -37.46
C VAL A 15 -2.95 -25.94 -37.17
N LEU A 16 -4.15 -25.78 -36.60
CA LEU A 16 -4.65 -24.51 -36.10
C LEU A 16 -3.91 -24.20 -34.79
N GLY A 17 -2.74 -23.57 -34.92
CA GLY A 17 -1.99 -23.04 -33.78
C GLY A 17 -2.73 -21.84 -33.19
N VAL A 18 -3.41 -22.05 -32.08
CA VAL A 18 -3.94 -20.97 -31.24
C VAL A 18 -2.73 -20.31 -30.55
N VAL A 19 -2.25 -19.21 -31.12
CA VAL A 19 -1.28 -18.33 -30.47
C VAL A 19 -2.05 -17.53 -29.43
N LEU A 20 -2.08 -18.04 -28.20
CA LEU A 20 -2.56 -17.30 -27.04
C LEU A 20 -1.50 -16.23 -26.72
N ALA A 21 -1.67 -15.03 -27.27
CA ALA A 21 -0.87 -13.88 -26.89
C ALA A 21 -1.24 -13.51 -25.45
N ALA A 22 -0.46 -14.00 -24.48
CA ALA A 22 -0.51 -13.52 -23.11
C ALA A 22 -0.02 -12.07 -23.12
N THR A 23 -0.95 -11.13 -23.24
CA THR A 23 -0.69 -9.73 -22.95
C THR A 23 -0.39 -9.63 -21.46
N LEU A 24 0.90 -9.62 -21.13
CA LEU A 24 1.39 -9.25 -19.82
C LEU A 24 0.99 -7.79 -19.60
N VAL A 25 -0.12 -7.57 -18.88
CA VAL A 25 -0.48 -6.26 -18.36
C VAL A 25 0.52 -5.99 -17.24
N ILE A 26 1.62 -5.33 -17.57
CA ILE A 26 2.48 -4.71 -16.57
C ILE A 26 1.69 -3.51 -16.08
N ALA A 27 0.98 -3.68 -14.96
CA ALA A 27 0.43 -2.54 -14.24
C ALA A 27 1.60 -1.59 -13.93
N PRO A 28 1.46 -0.28 -14.16
CA PRO A 28 2.47 0.67 -13.70
C PRO A 28 2.62 0.49 -12.19
N SER A 29 3.85 0.26 -11.73
CA SER A 29 4.20 0.38 -10.32
C SER A 29 3.94 1.83 -9.91
N ALA A 30 2.92 2.09 -9.07
CA ALA A 30 2.80 3.43 -8.51
C ALA A 30 3.98 3.64 -7.57
N SER A 31 4.62 4.78 -7.75
CA SER A 31 5.88 5.12 -7.13
C SER A 31 5.59 6.12 -6.02
N ALA A 32 5.35 5.64 -4.79
CA ALA A 32 5.10 6.51 -3.65
C ALA A 32 6.16 7.61 -3.56
N SER A 33 5.73 8.84 -3.84
CA SER A 33 6.61 9.99 -3.97
C SER A 33 6.97 10.55 -2.59
N ILE A 34 8.19 10.27 -2.11
CA ILE A 34 8.72 10.78 -0.84
C ILE A 34 9.11 12.27 -1.00
N TYR A 35 8.13 13.17 -0.91
CA TYR A 35 8.41 14.59 -0.65
C TYR A 35 8.11 14.89 0.82
N GLY A 36 9.06 15.51 1.51
CA GLY A 36 8.78 16.11 2.82
C GLY A 36 7.91 17.34 2.61
N THR A 37 6.72 17.34 3.19
CA THR A 37 5.78 18.45 3.06
C THR A 37 5.79 19.25 4.35
N THR A 38 6.13 20.53 4.26
CA THR A 38 5.92 21.47 5.36
C THR A 38 4.47 21.93 5.39
N VAL A 39 3.81 21.74 6.54
CA VAL A 39 2.46 22.23 6.81
C VAL A 39 2.40 23.74 6.58
N ASN A 40 1.38 24.22 5.87
CA ASN A 40 1.28 25.63 5.54
C ASN A 40 0.73 26.46 6.71
N LYS A 41 0.72 27.77 6.50
CA LYS A 41 0.65 28.91 7.45
C LYS A 41 -0.32 28.85 8.65
N TYR A 42 -1.28 27.93 8.70
CA TYR A 42 -2.17 27.73 9.84
C TYR A 42 -2.11 26.25 10.22
N GLY A 43 -1.95 25.95 11.51
CA GLY A 43 -1.98 24.56 11.93
C GLY A 43 -3.27 23.87 11.49
N THR A 44 -3.17 22.59 11.13
CA THR A 44 -4.27 21.77 10.64
C THR A 44 -4.49 20.58 11.54
N TRP A 45 -5.74 20.15 11.62
CA TRP A 45 -6.11 18.98 12.40
C TRP A 45 -5.81 17.71 11.62
N MET A 46 -5.25 16.74 12.35
CA MET A 46 -4.99 15.39 11.86
C MET A 46 -6.18 14.51 12.23
N HIS A 47 -6.65 13.72 11.28
CA HIS A 47 -7.88 12.94 11.36
C HIS A 47 -7.58 11.43 11.38
N GLU A 48 -8.34 10.65 12.16
CA GLU A 48 -8.18 9.18 12.17
C GLU A 48 -8.59 8.52 10.84
N THR A 49 -9.55 9.10 10.15
CA THR A 49 -10.10 8.64 8.87
C THR A 49 -10.32 9.83 7.93
N PRO A 50 -10.32 9.64 6.60
CA PRO A 50 -10.43 10.72 5.61
C PRO A 50 -11.88 11.21 5.52
N PHE A 51 -12.36 11.85 6.58
CA PHE A 51 -13.74 12.29 6.73
C PHE A 51 -13.80 13.49 7.67
N VAL A 52 -14.55 14.52 7.32
CA VAL A 52 -14.55 15.82 8.02
C VAL A 52 -14.98 15.69 9.49
N TYR A 53 -15.80 14.68 9.81
CA TYR A 53 -16.31 14.43 11.16
C TYR A 53 -15.60 13.30 11.91
N SER A 54 -14.45 12.82 11.41
CA SER A 54 -13.68 11.79 12.09
C SER A 54 -13.02 12.33 13.37
N ALA A 55 -12.66 11.44 14.30
CA ALA A 55 -11.98 11.87 15.51
C ALA A 55 -10.62 12.50 15.16
N LEU A 56 -10.27 13.55 15.90
CA LEU A 56 -9.00 14.23 15.76
C LEU A 56 -7.93 13.43 16.50
N VAL A 57 -6.82 13.15 15.82
CA VAL A 57 -5.68 12.37 16.32
C VAL A 57 -4.40 13.19 16.40
N GLY A 58 -4.48 14.51 16.19
CA GLY A 58 -3.33 15.40 16.26
C GLY A 58 -3.59 16.76 15.66
N HIS A 59 -2.58 17.63 15.76
CA HIS A 59 -2.62 18.97 15.19
C HIS A 59 -1.25 19.31 14.62
N ALA A 60 -1.14 19.31 13.30
CA ALA A 60 0.07 19.61 12.57
C ALA A 60 0.27 21.12 12.48
N ASN A 61 1.39 21.62 12.96
CA ASN A 61 1.76 23.03 12.97
C ASN A 61 2.73 23.36 11.83
N PRO A 62 2.80 24.63 11.41
CA PRO A 62 3.82 25.07 10.47
C PRO A 62 5.23 24.72 10.95
N GLY A 63 5.97 23.98 10.12
CA GLY A 63 7.33 23.53 10.42
C GLY A 63 7.43 22.11 10.99
N ASP A 64 6.31 21.44 11.26
CA ASP A 64 6.32 20.03 11.60
C ASP A 64 6.77 19.19 10.40
N ASP A 65 7.53 18.13 10.70
CA ASP A 65 8.04 17.19 9.68
C ASP A 65 6.99 16.13 9.38
N ILE A 66 6.07 16.48 8.49
CA ILE A 66 5.03 15.60 8.01
C ILE A 66 5.48 14.98 6.69
N GLN A 67 5.47 13.65 6.66
CA GLN A 67 5.64 12.89 5.42
C GLN A 67 4.27 12.56 4.86
N ASP A 68 4.02 12.97 3.63
CA ASP A 68 2.87 12.54 2.86
C ASP A 68 3.17 11.17 2.22
N LEU A 69 2.20 10.25 2.27
CA LEU A 69 2.33 8.89 1.78
C LEU A 69 1.52 8.66 0.50
N CYS A 70 0.27 9.14 0.46
CA CYS A 70 -0.67 9.02 -0.65
C CYS A 70 -1.91 9.90 -0.37
N PHE A 71 -2.81 10.08 -1.36
CA PHE A 71 -4.07 10.81 -1.15
C PHE A 71 -5.34 9.97 -1.41
N THR A 72 -6.46 10.16 -0.72
CA THR A 72 -7.76 9.56 -1.11
C THR A 72 -8.81 10.65 -1.30
N VAL A 73 -9.82 10.39 -2.12
CA VAL A 73 -11.01 11.24 -2.21
C VAL A 73 -12.13 10.68 -1.33
N SER A 74 -12.62 11.48 -0.38
CA SER A 74 -13.71 11.09 0.51
C SER A 74 -14.50 12.32 0.98
N ASP A 75 -15.83 12.18 1.02
CA ASP A 75 -16.78 13.26 1.35
C ASP A 75 -16.63 14.53 0.48
N GLY A 76 -16.11 14.38 -0.73
CA GLY A 76 -15.86 15.51 -1.64
C GLY A 76 -14.56 16.28 -1.36
N HIS A 77 -13.73 15.81 -0.44
CA HIS A 77 -12.40 16.35 -0.15
C HIS A 77 -11.30 15.39 -0.61
N VAL A 78 -10.12 15.94 -0.90
CA VAL A 78 -8.89 15.17 -1.08
C VAL A 78 -8.15 15.13 0.25
N TRP A 79 -7.76 13.95 0.68
CA TRP A 79 -7.15 13.70 1.98
C TRP A 79 -5.81 13.02 1.79
N ASP A 80 -4.75 13.59 2.34
CA ASP A 80 -3.43 13.00 2.34
C ASP A 80 -3.24 12.13 3.59
N LEU A 81 -2.82 10.89 3.39
CA LEU A 81 -2.34 10.01 4.45
C LEU A 81 -0.93 10.45 4.82
N THR A 82 -0.75 10.87 6.05
CA THR A 82 0.46 11.53 6.53
C THR A 82 1.05 10.83 7.73
N VAL A 83 2.37 10.95 7.91
CA VAL A 83 3.11 10.49 9.08
C VAL A 83 3.83 11.67 9.72
N ASN A 84 3.52 11.95 10.99
CA ASN A 84 4.25 12.90 11.82
C ASN A 84 5.56 12.28 12.31
N ARG A 85 6.67 12.50 11.61
CA ARG A 85 7.94 11.81 11.92
C ARG A 85 8.61 12.28 13.20
N THR A 86 8.36 13.51 13.63
CA THR A 86 9.03 14.12 14.79
C THR A 86 8.22 14.03 16.08
N GLY A 87 6.91 13.74 15.99
CA GLY A 87 6.03 13.75 17.15
C GLY A 87 5.67 15.15 17.63
N LEU A 88 5.88 16.16 16.78
CA LEU A 88 5.61 17.56 17.13
C LEU A 88 4.25 18.06 16.65
N ALA A 89 3.65 17.36 15.69
CA ALA A 89 2.26 17.58 15.30
C ALA A 89 1.28 16.99 16.34
N GLY A 90 0.83 17.84 17.25
CA GLY A 90 -0.27 17.60 18.19
C GLY A 90 0.15 17.03 19.56
N ASP A 91 -0.84 16.64 20.35
CA ASP A 91 -0.67 15.97 21.66
C ASP A 91 -0.22 14.49 21.52
N HIS A 92 0.38 14.12 20.39
CA HIS A 92 0.61 12.74 19.97
C HIS A 92 2.09 12.42 19.75
N TRP A 93 2.40 11.12 19.71
CA TRP A 93 3.75 10.58 19.65
C TRP A 93 4.35 10.70 18.24
N GLY A 94 5.68 10.65 18.15
CA GLY A 94 6.36 10.48 16.88
C GLY A 94 5.84 9.26 16.12
N TYR A 95 5.84 9.37 14.79
CA TYR A 95 5.32 8.39 13.83
C TYR A 95 3.81 8.16 13.89
N THR A 96 3.04 9.16 14.37
CA THR A 96 1.57 9.11 14.27
C THR A 96 1.15 9.22 12.82
N VAL A 97 0.34 8.25 12.37
CA VAL A 97 -0.25 8.19 11.03
C VAL A 97 -1.66 8.78 11.08
N SER A 98 -2.02 9.65 10.15
CA SER A 98 -3.32 10.31 10.12
C SER A 98 -3.69 10.83 8.73
N TRP A 99 -4.89 11.38 8.59
CA TRP A 99 -5.34 12.08 7.40
C TRP A 99 -5.33 13.59 7.62
N ILE A 100 -4.85 14.34 6.63
CA ILE A 100 -4.93 15.80 6.59
C ILE A 100 -5.58 16.17 5.25
N SER A 101 -6.45 17.18 5.23
CA SER A 101 -7.03 17.65 3.96
C SER A 101 -5.94 18.29 3.09
N GLU A 102 -5.88 17.95 1.80
CA GLU A 102 -4.91 18.54 0.86
C GLU A 102 -5.06 20.08 0.79
N GLU A 103 -6.26 20.60 1.10
CA GLU A 103 -6.51 22.05 1.19
C GLU A 103 -5.69 22.75 2.29
N ASP A 104 -5.27 22.01 3.31
CA ASP A 104 -4.49 22.49 4.46
C ASP A 104 -2.97 22.29 4.28
N ILE A 105 -2.59 21.35 3.42
CA ILE A 105 -1.21 21.08 3.03
C ILE A 105 -1.10 21.13 1.50
N PRO A 106 -0.89 22.33 0.91
CA PRO A 106 -0.72 22.43 -0.53
C PRO A 106 0.63 21.83 -0.89
N THR A 107 0.59 20.53 -1.16
CA THR A 107 1.65 19.72 -1.72
C THR A 107 1.79 20.01 -3.20
N ALA A 108 2.90 19.57 -3.78
CA ALA A 108 2.93 19.37 -5.22
C ALA A 108 1.84 18.33 -5.55
N PRO A 109 1.11 18.47 -6.68
CA PRO A 109 0.00 17.58 -7.01
C PRO A 109 0.47 16.12 -6.91
N GLN A 110 -0.07 15.43 -5.91
CA GLN A 110 0.16 14.01 -5.71
C GLN A 110 -0.43 13.26 -6.92
N THR A 111 0.33 12.32 -7.50
CA THR A 111 -0.16 11.48 -8.60
C THR A 111 -0.67 10.13 -8.12
N ASP A 112 -0.43 9.80 -6.86
CA ASP A 112 -0.67 8.46 -6.30
C ASP A 112 -1.87 8.48 -5.36
N ASP A 113 -3.01 8.06 -5.91
CA ASP A 113 -4.21 7.79 -5.12
C ASP A 113 -3.86 6.67 -4.11
N CYS A 114 -4.23 6.87 -2.84
CA CYS A 114 -4.50 5.86 -1.83
C CYS A 114 -5.69 5.01 -2.28
N ASP A 115 -5.69 4.55 -3.54
CA ASP A 115 -6.31 3.31 -3.89
C ASP A 115 -5.63 2.28 -2.98
N LEU A 116 -6.22 2.07 -1.81
CA LEU A 116 -5.79 1.08 -0.83
C LEU A 116 -5.90 -0.33 -1.42
N SER A 117 -6.10 -0.52 -2.74
CA SER A 117 -5.66 -1.70 -3.47
C SER A 117 -4.15 -2.00 -3.31
N TRP A 118 -3.34 -1.04 -2.80
CA TRP A 118 -2.03 -1.28 -2.17
C TRP A 118 -2.09 -2.15 -0.89
N GLN A 119 -3.27 -2.57 -0.44
CA GLN A 119 -3.50 -3.78 0.37
C GLN A 119 -3.05 -5.08 -0.33
N HIS A 120 -2.29 -4.98 -1.43
CA HIS A 120 -1.44 -6.05 -1.93
C HIS A 120 -0.08 -5.48 -2.40
N GLY A 121 0.52 -4.59 -1.61
CA GLY A 121 1.82 -4.00 -1.88
C GLY A 121 2.96 -4.89 -1.38
N ALA A 122 3.94 -5.14 -2.24
CA ALA A 122 5.19 -5.79 -1.86
C ALA A 122 5.98 -4.87 -0.91
N VAL A 123 6.22 -5.31 0.31
CA VAL A 123 7.06 -4.64 1.31
C VAL A 123 8.22 -5.53 1.69
N THR A 124 9.35 -4.92 2.01
CA THR A 124 10.51 -5.63 2.54
C THR A 124 10.42 -5.62 4.05
N ALA A 125 10.24 -6.80 4.65
CA ALA A 125 10.50 -6.95 6.08
C ALA A 125 12.00 -6.75 6.31
N VAL A 126 12.37 -5.83 7.22
CA VAL A 126 13.78 -5.58 7.56
C VAL A 126 14.39 -6.80 8.28
N ASP A 127 15.70 -6.76 8.57
CA ASP A 127 16.36 -7.89 9.24
C ASP A 127 15.75 -8.16 10.62
N ASP A 128 15.38 -9.43 10.87
CA ASP A 128 14.87 -9.94 12.14
C ASP A 128 13.45 -9.47 12.55
N VAL A 129 12.52 -9.42 11.59
CA VAL A 129 11.13 -9.02 11.83
C VAL A 129 10.28 -10.17 12.37
N GLN A 130 9.38 -9.83 13.28
CA GLN A 130 8.43 -10.75 13.90
C GLN A 130 7.01 -10.44 13.43
N ALA A 131 6.29 -11.49 13.02
CA ALA A 131 4.85 -11.42 12.82
C ALA A 131 4.14 -12.04 14.01
N HIS A 132 3.11 -11.35 14.46
CA HIS A 132 2.35 -11.63 15.66
C HIS A 132 0.97 -12.20 15.32
N SER A 133 0.40 -13.05 16.18
CA SER A 133 -0.92 -13.65 15.95
C SER A 133 -2.06 -12.63 15.95
N ALA A 134 -1.83 -11.46 16.55
CA ALA A 134 -2.76 -10.34 16.60
C ALA A 134 -1.99 -9.02 16.47
N ALA A 135 -2.70 -7.95 16.11
CA ALA A 135 -2.17 -6.60 16.07
C ALA A 135 -1.96 -6.01 17.48
N VAL A 136 -1.16 -6.67 18.32
CA VAL A 136 -0.84 -6.26 19.70
C VAL A 136 0.57 -6.74 20.04
N ALA A 137 1.38 -5.89 20.69
CA ALA A 137 2.79 -6.16 20.94
C ALA A 137 3.04 -7.45 21.75
N ASP A 138 2.15 -7.73 22.71
CA ASP A 138 2.27 -8.89 23.61
C ASP A 138 1.69 -10.18 23.03
N SER A 139 1.15 -10.16 21.81
CA SER A 139 0.59 -11.37 21.22
C SER A 139 1.68 -12.32 20.73
N PRO A 140 1.43 -13.65 20.75
CA PRO A 140 2.41 -14.65 20.33
C PRO A 140 3.01 -14.39 18.96
N VAL A 141 4.32 -14.54 18.84
CA VAL A 141 5.03 -14.53 17.54
C VAL A 141 4.67 -15.82 16.79
N VAL A 142 4.12 -15.68 15.60
CA VAL A 142 3.68 -16.78 14.72
C VAL A 142 4.62 -17.01 13.54
N ALA A 143 5.38 -15.98 13.14
CA ALA A 143 6.44 -16.10 12.15
C ALA A 143 7.60 -15.16 12.48
N ARG A 144 8.79 -15.53 12.01
CA ARG A 144 10.01 -14.73 12.14
C ARG A 144 10.75 -14.72 10.81
N PHE A 145 11.22 -13.55 10.41
CA PHE A 145 11.92 -13.31 9.16
C PHE A 145 13.35 -12.89 9.47
N PRO A 146 14.30 -13.85 9.57
CA PRO A 146 15.67 -13.57 9.99
C PRO A 146 16.53 -12.93 8.87
N TYR A 147 15.95 -12.72 7.70
CA TYR A 147 16.56 -12.10 6.53
C TYR A 147 15.49 -11.30 5.80
N GLN A 148 15.94 -10.32 5.01
CA GLN A 148 15.05 -9.56 4.14
C GLN A 148 14.21 -10.47 3.24
N VAL A 149 12.90 -10.25 3.29
CA VAL A 149 11.92 -10.96 2.47
C VAL A 149 10.90 -9.98 1.97
N ILE A 150 10.46 -10.18 0.73
CA ILE A 150 9.33 -9.46 0.15
C ILE A 150 8.06 -10.19 0.60
N ILE A 151 7.21 -9.48 1.33
CA ILE A 151 5.88 -9.91 1.78
C ILE A 151 4.84 -8.93 1.28
N TYR A 152 3.57 -9.29 1.30
CA TYR A 152 2.49 -8.41 0.88
C TYR A 152 1.73 -7.91 2.11
N VAL A 153 1.45 -6.62 2.20
CA VAL A 153 0.50 -6.11 3.21
C VAL A 153 -0.90 -6.40 2.68
N TYR A 154 -1.71 -7.15 3.42
CA TYR A 154 -3.10 -7.50 3.10
C TYR A 154 -4.11 -6.53 3.75
N GLU A 155 -3.87 -6.15 5.00
CA GLU A 155 -4.74 -5.25 5.76
C GLU A 155 -3.91 -4.46 6.77
N THR A 156 -4.38 -3.28 7.19
CA THR A 156 -3.76 -2.51 8.26
C THR A 156 -4.75 -2.21 9.38
N THR A 157 -4.30 -2.17 10.62
CA THR A 157 -5.13 -1.79 11.78
C THR A 157 -4.33 -1.01 12.81
N TRP A 158 -4.98 -0.05 13.46
CA TRP A 158 -4.40 0.71 14.57
C TRP A 158 -4.77 0.07 15.90
N ASN A 159 -3.78 -0.40 16.66
CA ASN A 159 -4.00 -1.02 17.95
C ASN A 159 -2.74 -0.96 18.82
N ASP A 160 -2.90 -0.92 20.14
CA ASP A 160 -1.80 -0.78 21.10
C ASP A 160 -0.86 0.40 20.79
N ASN A 161 -1.47 1.52 20.34
CA ASN A 161 -0.79 2.74 19.94
C ASN A 161 0.25 2.56 18.82
N ARG A 162 0.01 1.59 17.92
CA ARG A 162 0.86 1.27 16.78
C ARG A 162 0.00 0.95 15.55
N LEU A 163 0.55 1.21 14.37
CA LEU A 163 -0.04 0.74 13.13
C LEU A 163 0.53 -0.64 12.78
N TRP A 164 -0.35 -1.61 12.61
CA TRP A 164 -0.02 -2.99 12.27
C TRP A 164 -0.43 -3.30 10.85
N ALA A 165 0.36 -4.10 10.16
CA ALA A 165 0.08 -4.66 8.85
C ALA A 165 -0.10 -6.18 8.98
N LEU A 166 -1.26 -6.69 8.59
CA LEU A 166 -1.44 -8.11 8.36
C LEU A 166 -0.72 -8.47 7.06
N CYS A 167 0.29 -9.32 7.15
CA CYS A 167 1.13 -9.65 6.00
C CYS A 167 0.82 -11.04 5.44
N GLU A 168 0.95 -11.17 4.13
CA GLU A 168 0.77 -12.40 3.36
C GLU A 168 2.07 -12.78 2.63
N LEU A 169 2.37 -14.08 2.57
CA LEU A 169 3.43 -14.64 1.73
C LEU A 169 2.90 -15.84 0.94
N GLY A 170 2.78 -15.68 -0.37
CA GLY A 170 2.36 -16.77 -1.27
C GLY A 170 0.93 -17.26 -1.04
N GLY A 171 -0.04 -16.38 -0.80
CA GLY A 171 -1.44 -16.77 -0.56
C GLY A 171 -1.78 -17.09 0.90
N HIS A 172 -0.83 -16.92 1.82
CA HIS A 172 -0.98 -17.32 3.23
C HIS A 172 -0.69 -16.16 4.19
N HIS A 173 -1.62 -15.89 5.10
CA HIS A 173 -1.43 -14.91 6.16
C HIS A 173 -0.33 -15.38 7.12
N MET A 174 0.70 -14.55 7.29
CA MET A 174 1.86 -14.82 8.13
C MET A 174 1.72 -14.22 9.53
N GLY A 175 0.84 -13.23 9.69
CA GLY A 175 0.57 -12.54 10.96
C GLY A 175 0.69 -11.02 10.83
N TRP A 176 0.53 -10.35 11.96
CA TRP A 176 0.57 -8.89 12.08
C TRP A 176 1.99 -8.43 12.36
N ILE A 177 2.50 -7.49 11.57
CA ILE A 177 3.81 -6.89 11.73
C ILE A 177 3.61 -5.40 12.01
N ASP A 178 4.33 -4.87 12.99
CA ASP A 178 4.40 -3.43 13.22
C ASP A 178 4.94 -2.75 11.96
N ILE A 179 4.20 -1.79 11.40
CA ILE A 179 4.54 -1.19 10.11
C ILE A 179 5.91 -0.50 10.13
N ASN A 180 6.39 -0.07 11.31
CA ASN A 180 7.71 0.53 11.48
C ASN A 180 8.87 -0.45 11.20
N ASN A 181 8.56 -1.75 11.18
CA ASN A 181 9.49 -2.82 10.81
C ASN A 181 9.42 -3.19 9.32
N LEU A 182 8.68 -2.42 8.51
CA LEU A 182 8.50 -2.64 7.08
C LEU A 182 9.13 -1.49 6.29
N THR A 183 9.78 -1.83 5.18
CA THR A 183 10.25 -0.87 4.19
C THR A 183 9.45 -1.02 2.91
N PHE A 184 8.77 0.04 2.50
CA PHE A 184 8.02 0.10 1.25
C PHE A 184 8.99 0.36 0.10
N THR A 185 9.02 -0.55 -0.87
CA THR A 185 9.82 -0.39 -2.09
C THR A 185 8.94 0.19 -3.18
N SER A 186 9.29 1.39 -3.66
CA SER A 186 8.70 2.05 -4.84
C SER A 186 9.00 1.30 -6.14
#